data_AF-A0A972YBA0-F1
#
_entry.id   AF-A0A972YBA0-F1
#
_cell.length_a   1.000
_cell.length_b   1.000
_cell.length_c   1.000
_cell.angle_alpha   90.00
_cell.angle_beta   90.00
_cell.angle_gamma   90.00
#
_symmetry.space_group_name_H-M   'P 1'
#
loop_
_entity.id
_entity.type
_entity.pdbx_description
1 polymer ?
#
loop_
_entity_poly.entity_id
_entity_poly.type
_entity_poly.pdbx_seq_one_letter_code
_entity_poly.pdbx_strand_id
1 'polypeptide(L)'
;METIKISDLLRQLDMWKDDLKVYLKVFLEHKDWNNVEEVNKLQTILDEFLTVYANLEDEKKKIYFYHAVKQWSKTNKEYMHLLEKLYLAYKAKK
;
A
#
# COMPACT_ATOMS: atom_id res chain seq x y z
N MET A 1 13.56 -13.04 17.31
CA MET A 1 14.14 -11.90 16.54
C MET A 1 13.38 -11.65 15.24
N GLU A 2 12.04 -11.77 15.25
CA GLU A 2 11.17 -11.58 14.07
C GLU A 2 10.20 -10.40 14.25
N THR A 3 9.82 -10.06 15.48
CA THR A 3 8.93 -8.95 15.83
C THR A 3 9.36 -7.61 15.23
N ILE A 4 10.66 -7.27 15.28
CA ILE A 4 11.23 -6.06 14.68
C ILE A 4 10.98 -6.00 13.17
N LYS A 5 11.05 -7.14 12.47
CA LYS A 5 10.87 -7.21 11.02
C LYS A 5 9.41 -7.06 10.60
N ILE A 6 8.48 -7.50 11.45
CA ILE A 6 7.04 -7.36 11.20
C ILE A 6 6.62 -5.90 11.38
N SER A 7 7.07 -5.22 12.44
CA SER A 7 6.77 -3.80 12.65
C SER A 7 7.26 -2.92 11.51
N ASP A 8 8.43 -3.22 10.94
CA ASP A 8 8.96 -2.48 9.78
C ASP A 8 8.07 -2.63 8.55
N LEU A 9 7.59 -3.85 8.27
CA LEU A 9 6.69 -4.10 7.15
C LEU A 9 5.36 -3.35 7.35
N LEU A 10 4.74 -3.44 8.52
CA LEU A 10 3.47 -2.77 8.79
C LEU A 10 3.60 -1.25 8.64
N ARG A 11 4.70 -0.67 9.14
CA ARG A 11 4.99 0.75 8.94
C ARG A 11 5.14 1.10 7.46
N GLN A 12 5.80 0.27 6.67
CA GLN A 12 5.92 0.48 5.22
C GLN A 12 4.56 0.47 4.53
N LEU A 13 3.66 -0.46 4.88
CA LEU A 13 2.30 -0.52 4.31
C LEU A 13 1.48 0.72 4.68
N ASP A 14 1.62 1.20 5.91
CA ASP A 14 0.93 2.41 6.38
C ASP A 14 1.43 3.67 5.63
N MET A 15 2.75 3.78 5.42
CA MET A 15 3.32 4.83 4.57
C MET A 15 2.78 4.79 3.15
N TRP A 16 2.69 3.61 2.53
CA TRP A 16 2.12 3.46 1.20
C TRP A 16 0.65 3.90 1.14
N LYS A 17 -0.12 3.59 2.19
CA LYS A 17 -1.52 4.03 2.28
C LYS A 17 -1.62 5.56 2.31
N ASP A 18 -0.72 6.24 3.02
CA ASP A 18 -0.69 7.70 3.04
C ASP A 18 -0.26 8.29 1.69
N ASP A 19 0.75 7.72 1.03
CA ASP A 19 1.15 8.13 -0.32
C ASP A 19 0.00 7.98 -1.32
N LEU A 20 -0.74 6.86 -1.26
CA LEU A 20 -1.89 6.60 -2.11
C LEU A 20 -3.01 7.62 -1.92
N LYS A 21 -3.24 8.16 -0.71
CA LYS A 21 -4.22 9.24 -0.51
C LYS A 21 -3.82 10.51 -1.25
N VAL A 22 -2.52 10.82 -1.27
CA VAL A 22 -1.98 11.98 -2.03
C VAL A 22 -2.17 11.76 -3.52
N TYR A 23 -1.84 10.57 -4.02
CA TYR A 23 -2.00 10.23 -5.44
C TYR A 23 -3.45 10.26 -5.87
N LEU A 24 -4.36 9.70 -5.07
CA LEU A 24 -5.80 9.71 -5.31
C LEU A 24 -6.32 11.13 -5.54
N LYS A 25 -5.95 12.07 -4.66
CA LYS A 25 -6.36 13.46 -4.78
C LYS A 25 -5.92 14.06 -6.12
N VAL A 26 -4.68 13.83 -6.53
CA VAL A 26 -4.15 14.35 -7.80
C VAL A 26 -4.83 13.72 -9.00
N PHE A 27 -5.06 12.41 -9.01
CA PHE A 27 -5.74 11.75 -10.12
C PHE A 27 -7.21 12.18 -10.24
N LEU A 28 -7.91 12.40 -9.12
CA LEU A 28 -9.25 12.98 -9.11
C LEU A 28 -9.28 14.39 -9.72
N GLU A 29 -8.34 15.26 -9.34
CA GLU A 29 -8.22 16.62 -9.88
C GLU A 29 -8.01 16.62 -11.40
N HIS A 30 -7.28 15.63 -11.92
CA HIS A 30 -6.99 15.48 -13.36
C HIS A 30 -8.01 14.59 -14.09
N LYS A 31 -9.06 14.11 -13.40
CA LYS A 31 -10.10 13.21 -13.95
C LYS A 31 -9.53 11.92 -14.56
N ASP A 32 -8.43 11.41 -14.02
CA ASP A 32 -7.83 10.14 -14.42
C ASP A 32 -8.51 8.97 -13.69
N TRP A 33 -9.71 8.61 -14.15
CA TRP A 33 -10.56 7.64 -13.47
C TRP A 33 -9.97 6.24 -13.40
N ASN A 34 -9.14 5.83 -14.37
CA ASN A 34 -8.47 4.54 -14.35
C ASN A 34 -7.51 4.46 -13.16
N ASN A 35 -6.66 5.48 -12.98
CA ASN A 35 -5.72 5.49 -11.86
C ASN A 35 -6.41 5.75 -10.51
N VAL A 36 -7.58 6.42 -10.49
CA VAL A 36 -8.43 6.51 -9.29
C VAL A 36 -8.93 5.14 -8.84
N GLU A 37 -9.44 4.32 -9.76
CA GLU A 37 -9.95 2.98 -9.46
C GLU A 37 -8.83 2.09 -8.89
N GLU A 38 -7.67 2.11 -9.54
CA GLU A 38 -6.52 1.31 -9.11
C GLU A 38 -5.97 1.73 -7.74
N VAL A 39 -5.89 3.04 -7.45
CA VAL A 39 -5.47 3.52 -6.13
C VAL A 39 -6.45 3.06 -5.05
N ASN A 40 -7.76 3.10 -5.32
CA ASN A 40 -8.78 2.63 -4.36
C ASN A 40 -8.68 1.12 -4.09
N LYS A 41 -8.47 0.30 -5.14
CA LYS A 41 -8.22 -1.15 -4.98
C LYS A 41 -7.03 -1.39 -4.05
N LEU A 42 -5.93 -0.69 -4.27
CA LEU A 42 -4.71 -0.88 -3.50
C LEU A 42 -4.87 -0.42 -2.04
N GLN A 43 -5.54 0.71 -1.80
CA GLN A 43 -5.88 1.14 -0.44
C GLN A 43 -6.73 0.11 0.31
N THR A 44 -7.71 -0.49 -0.38
CA THR A 44 -8.57 -1.53 0.21
C THR A 44 -7.76 -2.75 0.63
N ILE A 45 -6.85 -3.23 -0.23
CA ILE A 45 -5.97 -4.37 0.07
C ILE A 45 -5.07 -4.06 1.28
N LEU A 46 -4.50 -2.85 1.36
CA LEU A 46 -3.66 -2.46 2.49
C LEU A 46 -4.47 -2.40 3.80
N ASP A 47 -5.69 -1.87 3.76
CA ASP A 47 -6.59 -1.82 4.91
C ASP A 47 -7.00 -3.22 5.38
N GLU A 48 -7.30 -4.13 4.46
CA GLU A 48 -7.56 -5.53 4.77
C GLU A 48 -6.36 -6.18 5.44
N PHE A 49 -5.14 -5.95 4.93
CA PHE A 49 -3.94 -6.53 5.53
C PHE A 49 -3.72 -6.05 6.97
N LEU A 50 -3.82 -4.74 7.20
CA LEU A 50 -3.66 -4.18 8.54
C LEU A 50 -4.74 -4.68 9.50
N THR A 51 -5.98 -4.78 9.02
CA THR A 51 -7.13 -5.28 9.79
C THR A 51 -6.97 -6.76 10.14
N VAL A 52 -6.57 -7.60 9.18
CA VAL A 52 -6.35 -9.03 9.42
C VAL A 52 -5.22 -9.20 10.45
N TYR A 53 -4.09 -8.51 10.27
CA TYR A 53 -2.97 -8.60 11.22
C TYR A 53 -3.37 -8.21 12.64
N ALA A 54 -4.14 -7.13 12.80
CA ALA A 54 -4.59 -6.65 14.11
C ALA A 54 -5.48 -7.65 14.86
N ASN A 55 -6.26 -8.45 14.12
CA ASN A 55 -7.19 -9.44 14.68
C ASN A 55 -6.58 -10.85 14.83
N LEU A 56 -5.33 -11.07 14.41
CA LEU A 56 -4.66 -12.34 14.67
C LEU A 56 -4.23 -12.40 16.14
N GLU A 57 -4.66 -13.44 16.85
CA GLU A 57 -4.24 -13.71 18.23
C GLU A 57 -3.04 -14.68 18.29
N ASP A 58 -2.95 -15.59 17.32
CA ASP A 58 -1.92 -16.63 17.24
C ASP A 58 -0.62 -16.09 16.60
N GLU A 59 0.49 -16.23 17.31
CA GLU A 59 1.81 -15.75 16.88
C GLU A 59 2.37 -16.49 15.65
N LYS A 60 2.10 -17.79 15.50
CA LYS A 60 2.48 -18.53 14.28
C LYS A 60 1.70 -18.02 13.08
N LYS A 61 0.39 -17.76 13.23
CA LYS A 61 -0.42 -17.18 12.15
C LYS A 61 0.08 -15.79 11.75
N LYS A 62 0.51 -14.96 12.70
CA LYS A 62 1.13 -13.66 12.42
C LYS A 62 2.39 -13.78 11.57
N ILE A 63 3.24 -14.77 11.87
CA ILE A 63 4.45 -15.02 11.10
C ILE A 63 4.12 -15.44 9.65
N TYR A 64 3.18 -16.38 9.46
CA TYR A 64 2.74 -16.77 8.11
C TYR A 64 2.15 -15.60 7.33
N PHE A 65 1.27 -14.83 7.97
CA PHE A 65 0.67 -13.64 7.39
C PHE A 65 1.75 -12.63 6.98
N TYR A 66 2.73 -12.36 7.84
CA TYR A 66 3.87 -11.50 7.54
C TYR A 66 4.61 -11.95 6.28
N HIS A 67 4.90 -13.25 6.13
CA HIS A 67 5.58 -13.76 4.93
C HIS A 67 4.74 -13.58 3.66
N ALA A 68 3.44 -13.82 3.73
CA ALA A 68 2.53 -13.60 2.60
C ALA A 68 2.50 -12.12 2.17
N VAL A 69 2.33 -11.20 3.14
CA VAL A 69 2.29 -9.77 2.86
C VAL A 69 3.63 -9.25 2.37
N LYS A 70 4.75 -9.76 2.92
CA LYS A 70 6.08 -9.42 2.44
C LYS A 70 6.29 -9.81 0.97
N GLN A 71 5.82 -11.00 0.59
CA GLN A 71 5.91 -11.45 -0.80
C GLN A 71 5.03 -10.59 -1.71
N TRP A 72 3.79 -10.31 -1.29
CA TRP A 72 2.90 -9.41 -2.03
C TRP A 72 3.51 -8.02 -2.21
N SER A 73 4.09 -7.44 -1.15
CA SER A 73 4.72 -6.11 -1.20
C SER A 73 5.90 -6.09 -2.18
N LYS A 74 6.70 -7.16 -2.22
CA LYS A 74 7.79 -7.30 -3.18
C LYS A 74 7.26 -7.28 -4.63
N THR A 75 6.18 -8.00 -4.90
CA THR A 75 5.56 -8.05 -6.24
C THR A 75 4.94 -6.72 -6.64
N ASN A 76 4.37 -5.96 -5.70
CA ASN A 76 3.65 -4.71 -6.00
C ASN A 76 4.52 -3.44 -5.90
N LYS A 77 5.81 -3.57 -5.57
CA LYS A 77 6.70 -2.41 -5.42
C LYS A 77 6.85 -1.60 -6.71
N GLU A 78 6.98 -2.28 -7.85
CA GLU A 78 7.08 -1.60 -9.16
C GLU A 78 5.80 -0.86 -9.52
N TYR A 79 4.66 -1.41 -9.13
CA TYR A 79 3.36 -0.79 -9.33
C TYR A 79 3.18 0.49 -8.50
N MET A 80 3.57 0.46 -7.23
CA MET A 80 3.61 1.68 -6.38
C MET A 80 4.47 2.78 -7.00
N HIS A 81 5.62 2.41 -7.59
CA HIS A 81 6.52 3.36 -8.23
C HIS A 81 5.95 3.93 -9.55
N LEU A 82 5.12 3.16 -10.26
CA LEU A 82 4.40 3.66 -11.43
C LEU A 82 3.40 4.76 -11.02
N LEU A 83 2.61 4.54 -9.96
CA LEU A 83 1.67 5.53 -9.44
C LEU A 83 2.38 6.81 -8.98
N GLU A 84 3.53 6.68 -8.32
CA GLU A 84 4.39 7.82 -7.96
C GLU A 84 4.81 8.64 -9.19
N LYS A 85 5.31 7.98 -10.25
CA LYS A 85 5.72 8.66 -11.48
C LYS A 85 4.56 9.39 -12.15
N LEU A 86 3.38 8.77 -12.19
CA LEU A 86 2.18 9.39 -12.74
C LEU A 86 1.79 10.62 -11.91
N TYR A 87 1.80 10.52 -10.58
CA TYR A 87 1.58 11.64 -9.69
C TYR A 87 2.55 12.80 -9.96
N LEU A 88 3.86 12.52 -10.06
CA LEU A 88 4.87 13.55 -10.36
C LEU A 88 4.63 14.21 -11.72
N ALA A 89 4.28 13.42 -12.73
CA ALA A 89 3.97 13.93 -14.06
C ALA A 89 2.73 14.85 -14.07
N TYR A 90 1.67 14.50 -13.34
CA TYR A 90 0.50 15.38 -13.19
C TYR A 90 0.82 16.64 -12.41
N LYS A 91 1.58 16.54 -11.32
CA LYS A 91 1.97 17.70 -10.52
C LYS A 91 2.80 18.70 -11.33
N ALA A 92 3.65 18.24 -12.25
CA ALA A 92 4.46 19.09 -13.12
C ALA A 92 3.66 19.80 -14.23
N LYS A 93 2.41 19.39 -14.50
CA LYS A 93 1.51 20.05 -15.45
C LYS A 93 0.70 21.21 -14.83
N LYS A 94 0.75 21.38 -13.50
CA LYS A 94 0.17 22.52 -12.78
C LYS A 94 1.19 23.65 -12.68
#